data_AF-A0A377UY46-F1
#
_entry.id   AF-A0A377UY46-F1
#
_cell.length_a   1.000
_cell.length_b   1.000
_cell.length_c   1.000
_cell.angle_alpha   90.00
_cell.angle_beta   90.00
_cell.angle_gamma   90.00
#
_symmetry.space_group_name_H-M   'P 1'
#
loop_
_entity.id
_entity.type
_entity.pdbx_description
1 polymer ?
#
loop_
_entity_poly.entity_id
_entity_poly.type
_entity_poly.pdbx_seq_one_letter_code
_entity_poly.pdbx_strand_id
1 'polypeptide(L)'
;MKISPKRLSAPGGEALAFLEREGAVKYSLRPLSPDYYPDEPGAVDVGRALEVVEYDGRELGDAFRDLRSPPPGMLLFGGMMVNRVDIQHFLDMRRSLRSLAHCTRLLLRYARDRVKYPRGTRLAMGNALVARMATTALRKGMSLRLNVNVLTLCEAQGAVRGVEIEYQGQRETLHARRGVVLAAGGFARARWRRAIGRTPASISPCRRRPTMAPRCISRRRLTLAREPIGPPTFSGRPVSVLTRADGSEERFPHLVTDRAKPGVIAVNQRAVRFRQRVQFLSPFRQRNAGCSGKCPPVFYSATPRR
;
A
#
# COMPACT_ATOMS: atom_id res chain seq x y z
N MET A 1 -6.77 -19.93 14.97
CA MET A 1 -8.10 -19.31 14.75
C MET A 1 -8.37 -19.32 13.25
N LYS A 2 -9.25 -20.21 12.76
CA LYS A 2 -9.56 -20.34 11.32
C LYS A 2 -10.44 -19.16 10.91
N ILE A 3 -10.07 -18.45 9.85
CA ILE A 3 -10.84 -17.34 9.29
C ILE A 3 -12.05 -17.92 8.55
N SER A 4 -13.26 -17.51 8.93
CA SER A 4 -14.49 -17.99 8.27
C SER A 4 -14.70 -17.26 6.95
N PRO A 5 -14.82 -17.97 5.80
CA PRO A 5 -14.96 -17.36 4.47
C PRO A 5 -16.20 -16.47 4.29
N LYS A 6 -17.22 -16.61 5.14
CA LYS A 6 -18.54 -15.94 4.99
C LYS A 6 -18.55 -14.42 5.17
N ARG A 7 -17.42 -13.77 5.49
CA ARG A 7 -17.35 -12.31 5.78
C ARG A 7 -16.65 -11.46 4.70
N LEU A 8 -16.24 -12.08 3.59
CA LEU A 8 -15.63 -11.41 2.44
C LEU A 8 -16.55 -11.61 1.22
N SER A 9 -16.54 -10.68 0.26
CA SER A 9 -17.20 -10.93 -1.04
C SER A 9 -16.67 -12.24 -1.63
N ALA A 10 -17.56 -13.06 -2.22
CA ALA A 10 -17.25 -14.45 -2.58
C ALA A 10 -15.90 -14.64 -3.34
N PRO A 11 -15.54 -13.79 -4.34
CA PRO A 11 -14.25 -13.93 -5.03
C PRO A 11 -13.04 -13.53 -4.16
N GLY A 12 -13.22 -12.57 -3.26
CA GLY A 12 -12.14 -12.08 -2.38
C GLY A 12 -11.80 -13.08 -1.27
N GLY A 13 -12.81 -13.74 -0.70
CA GLY A 13 -12.63 -14.78 0.30
C GLY A 13 -11.86 -15.98 -0.24
N GLU A 14 -12.19 -16.44 -1.45
CA GLU A 14 -11.52 -17.56 -2.11
C GLU A 14 -10.04 -17.28 -2.38
N ALA A 15 -9.71 -16.09 -2.88
CA ALA A 15 -8.33 -15.69 -3.14
C ALA A 15 -7.49 -15.66 -1.86
N LEU A 16 -8.03 -15.09 -0.77
CA LEU A 16 -7.34 -15.05 0.52
C LEU A 16 -7.16 -16.45 1.11
N ALA A 17 -8.19 -17.30 1.02
CA ALA A 17 -8.12 -18.68 1.48
C ALA A 17 -7.11 -19.50 0.67
N PHE A 18 -7.02 -19.29 -0.65
CA PHE A 18 -5.99 -19.89 -1.49
C PHE A 18 -4.59 -19.47 -1.03
N LEU A 19 -4.34 -18.17 -0.86
CA LEU A 19 -3.04 -17.68 -0.41
C LEU A 19 -2.63 -18.20 0.97
N GLU A 20 -3.60 -18.37 1.88
CA GLU A 20 -3.34 -18.97 3.19
C GLU A 20 -3.04 -20.48 3.08
N ARG A 21 -3.81 -21.22 2.28
CA ARG A 21 -3.56 -22.66 2.01
C ARG A 21 -2.20 -22.92 1.39
N GLU A 22 -1.78 -22.08 0.45
CA GLU A 22 -0.46 -22.17 -0.18
C GLU A 22 0.69 -21.74 0.73
N GLY A 23 0.42 -21.29 1.96
CA GLY A 23 1.41 -20.75 2.88
C GLY A 23 1.96 -19.36 2.51
N ALA A 24 1.45 -18.78 1.42
CA ALA A 24 1.89 -17.52 0.86
C ALA A 24 1.57 -16.31 1.75
N VAL A 25 0.54 -16.42 2.60
CA VAL A 25 0.18 -15.38 3.57
C VAL A 25 -0.32 -16.02 4.87
N LYS A 26 -0.01 -15.39 6.00
CA LYS A 26 -0.62 -15.72 7.31
C LYS A 26 -1.32 -14.48 7.82
N TYR A 27 -2.60 -14.59 8.11
CA TYR A 27 -3.42 -13.47 8.54
C TYR A 27 -3.64 -13.51 10.06
N SER A 28 -3.83 -12.34 10.66
CA SER A 28 -4.35 -12.16 11.99
C SER A 28 -5.52 -11.19 11.95
N LEU A 29 -6.53 -11.42 12.78
CA LEU A 29 -7.63 -10.49 12.92
C LEU A 29 -7.19 -9.28 13.73
N ARG A 30 -7.52 -8.09 13.22
CA ARG A 30 -7.34 -6.86 13.97
C ARG A 30 -8.43 -6.77 15.04
N PRO A 31 -8.09 -6.67 16.34
CA PRO A 31 -9.08 -6.70 17.41
C PRO A 31 -10.08 -5.54 17.34
N LEU A 32 -9.61 -4.34 17.00
CA LEU A 32 -10.45 -3.14 16.86
C LEU A 32 -10.14 -2.44 15.54
N SER A 33 -11.13 -2.43 14.64
CA SER A 33 -11.02 -1.77 13.34
C SER A 33 -12.40 -1.60 12.71
N PRO A 34 -13.11 -0.52 13.06
CA PRO A 34 -14.42 -0.25 12.49
C PRO A 34 -14.39 -0.13 10.97
N ASP A 35 -15.47 -0.59 10.35
CA ASP A 35 -15.69 -0.41 8.92
C ASP A 35 -15.73 1.08 8.56
N TYR A 36 -15.39 1.36 7.30
CA TYR A 36 -15.27 2.74 6.81
C TYR A 36 -16.57 3.53 6.85
N TYR A 37 -17.70 2.83 6.78
CA TYR A 37 -19.02 3.43 6.88
C TYR A 37 -19.74 2.78 8.07
N PRO A 38 -19.45 3.23 9.31
CA PRO A 38 -19.97 2.59 10.51
C PRO A 38 -21.50 2.67 10.61
N ASP A 39 -22.10 3.67 9.96
CA ASP A 39 -23.54 3.92 9.96
C ASP A 39 -24.29 3.10 8.89
N GLU A 40 -23.58 2.38 8.01
CA GLU A 40 -24.21 1.60 6.93
C GLU A 40 -24.67 0.22 7.45
N PRO A 41 -25.82 -0.30 6.97
CA PRO A 41 -26.31 -1.61 7.35
C PRO A 41 -25.25 -2.71 7.16
N GLY A 42 -24.99 -3.47 8.23
CA GLY A 42 -24.03 -4.54 8.24
C GLY A 42 -22.58 -4.12 8.47
N ALA A 43 -22.30 -2.85 8.81
CA ALA A 43 -21.02 -2.41 9.33
C ALA A 43 -20.70 -3.06 10.69
N VAL A 44 -19.42 -3.33 10.95
CA VAL A 44 -18.97 -3.87 12.23
C VAL A 44 -17.76 -3.12 12.76
N ASP A 45 -17.65 -3.03 14.09
CA ASP A 45 -16.52 -2.40 14.77
C ASP A 45 -15.27 -3.29 14.85
N VAL A 46 -15.47 -4.61 14.76
CA VAL A 46 -14.45 -5.63 15.03
C VAL A 46 -14.57 -6.81 14.06
N GLY A 47 -13.45 -7.49 13.82
CA GLY A 47 -13.45 -8.82 13.20
C GLY A 47 -13.48 -8.90 11.67
N ARG A 48 -13.43 -7.78 10.94
CA ARG A 48 -13.30 -7.76 9.46
C ARG A 48 -11.93 -7.40 8.93
N ALA A 49 -11.20 -6.54 9.63
CA ALA A 49 -9.88 -6.12 9.18
C ALA A 49 -8.84 -7.22 9.43
N LEU A 50 -8.19 -7.66 8.35
CA LEU A 50 -7.08 -8.60 8.40
C LEU A 50 -5.76 -7.82 8.41
N GLU A 51 -4.87 -8.22 9.30
CA GLU A 51 -3.47 -7.84 9.29
C GLU A 51 -2.63 -9.03 8.84
N VAL A 52 -1.47 -8.76 8.23
CA VAL A 52 -0.52 -9.80 7.87
C VAL A 52 0.44 -9.99 9.04
N VAL A 53 0.54 -11.24 9.49
CA VAL A 53 1.47 -11.61 10.55
C VAL A 53 2.89 -11.27 10.10
N GLU A 54 3.69 -10.79 11.04
CA GLU A 54 5.09 -10.47 10.81
C GLU A 54 5.84 -11.61 10.13
N TYR A 55 6.85 -11.22 9.36
CA TYR A 55 7.66 -12.16 8.62
C TYR A 55 9.14 -11.87 8.77
N ASP A 56 9.93 -12.92 8.80
CA ASP A 56 11.37 -12.82 8.82
C ASP A 56 11.91 -12.70 7.41
N GLY A 57 12.40 -11.51 7.05
CA GLY A 57 12.94 -11.22 5.73
C GLY A 57 14.17 -12.05 5.38
N ARG A 58 14.84 -12.68 6.35
CA ARG A 58 15.98 -13.59 6.11
C ARG A 58 15.56 -14.82 5.30
N GLU A 59 14.31 -15.25 5.42
CA GLU A 59 13.71 -16.34 4.64
C GLU A 59 13.63 -16.05 3.14
N LEU A 60 13.76 -14.78 2.73
CA LEU A 60 13.79 -14.37 1.32
C LEU A 60 15.19 -14.56 0.69
N GLY A 61 16.20 -14.88 1.51
CA GLY A 61 17.57 -15.06 1.06
C GLY A 61 18.11 -13.83 0.35
N ASP A 62 18.79 -14.04 -0.78
CA ASP A 62 19.39 -12.96 -1.57
C ASP A 62 18.37 -11.96 -2.11
N ALA A 63 17.15 -12.41 -2.40
CA ALA A 63 16.08 -11.55 -2.89
C ALA A 63 15.58 -10.53 -1.84
N PHE A 64 16.04 -10.61 -0.58
CA PHE A 64 15.79 -9.57 0.42
C PHE A 64 16.32 -8.20 -0.01
N ARG A 65 17.43 -8.16 -0.77
CA ARG A 65 18.01 -6.91 -1.30
C ARG A 65 17.08 -6.19 -2.28
N ASP A 66 16.24 -6.97 -2.97
CA ASP A 66 15.31 -6.48 -4.00
C ASP A 66 13.98 -6.04 -3.42
N LEU A 67 13.67 -6.47 -2.19
CA LEU A 67 12.46 -6.07 -1.49
C LEU A 67 12.52 -4.59 -1.13
N ARG A 68 11.70 -3.81 -1.81
CA ARG A 68 11.58 -2.36 -1.61
C ARG A 68 11.38 -1.99 -0.14
N SER A 69 12.23 -1.12 0.37
CA SER A 69 12.07 -0.53 1.70
C SER A 69 10.81 0.33 1.78
N PRO A 70 10.12 0.38 2.93
CA PRO A 70 9.06 1.34 3.18
C PRO A 70 9.58 2.79 3.08
N PRO A 71 8.70 3.78 2.93
CA PRO A 71 9.10 5.19 3.01
C PRO A 71 9.87 5.48 4.30
N PRO A 72 10.93 6.31 4.26
CA PRO A 72 11.75 6.62 5.45
C PRO A 72 10.92 7.10 6.65
N GLY A 73 9.94 7.98 6.45
CA GLY A 73 9.05 8.44 7.52
C GLY A 73 8.15 7.37 8.17
N MET A 74 8.17 6.13 7.68
CA MET A 74 7.48 4.98 8.31
C MET A 74 8.44 4.00 8.99
N LEU A 75 9.74 4.33 9.05
CA LEU A 75 10.78 3.48 9.63
C LEU A 75 11.38 4.18 10.85
N LEU A 76 11.54 3.45 11.95
CA LEU A 76 12.35 3.91 13.08
C LEU A 76 13.83 3.67 12.78
N PHE A 77 14.71 4.55 13.27
CA PHE A 77 16.17 4.43 13.14
C PHE A 77 16.66 4.16 11.71
N GLY A 78 15.96 4.69 10.70
CA GLY A 78 16.31 4.56 9.29
C GLY A 78 16.11 3.17 8.67
N GLY A 79 15.57 2.18 9.39
CA GLY A 79 15.48 0.82 8.86
C GLY A 79 14.65 -0.19 9.66
N MET A 80 14.13 0.19 10.82
CA MET A 80 13.34 -0.68 11.69
C MET A 80 11.84 -0.51 11.40
N MET A 81 11.17 -1.62 11.07
CA MET A 81 9.72 -1.63 10.93
C MET A 81 9.05 -1.88 12.28
N VAL A 82 8.00 -1.13 12.56
CA VAL A 82 7.15 -1.28 13.74
C VAL A 82 5.69 -1.41 13.34
N ASN A 83 4.95 -2.23 14.08
CA ASN A 83 3.51 -2.37 13.93
C ASN A 83 2.78 -1.55 15.02
N ARG A 84 1.44 -1.63 15.04
CA ARG A 84 0.63 -0.91 16.04
C ARG A 84 0.90 -1.34 17.49
N VAL A 85 1.11 -2.64 17.72
CA VAL A 85 1.37 -3.21 19.06
C VAL A 85 2.71 -2.70 19.58
N ASP A 86 3.73 -2.66 18.73
CA ASP A 86 5.05 -2.12 19.04
C ASP A 86 4.95 -0.65 19.47
N ILE A 87 4.14 0.16 18.76
CA ILE A 87 3.93 1.57 19.10
C ILE A 87 3.36 1.73 20.51
N GLN A 88 2.38 0.91 20.91
CA GLN A 88 1.84 0.97 22.27
C GLN A 88 2.89 0.61 23.31
N HIS A 89 3.68 -0.43 23.08
CA HIS A 89 4.79 -0.76 23.98
C HIS A 89 5.84 0.37 24.06
N PHE A 90 6.15 1.05 22.97
CA PHE A 90 7.06 2.21 23.02
C PHE A 90 6.50 3.36 23.85
N LEU A 91 5.20 3.63 23.78
CA LEU A 91 4.54 4.68 24.58
C LEU A 91 4.51 4.31 26.08
N ASP A 92 4.32 3.04 26.40
CA ASP A 92 4.24 2.54 27.78
C ASP A 92 5.58 2.06 28.35
N MET A 93 6.68 2.22 27.60
CA MET A 93 8.00 1.68 27.94
C MET A 93 8.52 2.15 29.32
N ARG A 94 8.17 3.38 29.72
CA ARG A 94 8.55 3.94 31.03
C ARG A 94 7.64 3.52 32.18
N ARG A 95 6.47 2.96 31.87
CA ARG A 95 5.42 2.63 32.85
C ARG A 95 5.25 1.13 33.08
N SER A 96 5.82 0.30 32.22
CA SER A 96 5.64 -1.15 32.26
C SER A 96 6.93 -1.90 31.93
N LEU A 97 7.37 -2.77 32.84
CA LEU A 97 8.51 -3.66 32.63
C LEU A 97 8.30 -4.60 31.44
N ARG A 98 7.05 -5.03 31.19
CA ARG A 98 6.72 -5.86 30.01
C ARG A 98 6.96 -5.10 28.71
N SER A 99 6.55 -3.83 28.67
CA SER A 99 6.80 -2.95 27.53
C SER A 99 8.29 -2.64 27.36
N LEU A 100 9.02 -2.40 28.45
CA LEU A 100 10.47 -2.24 28.43
C LEU A 100 11.16 -3.49 27.84
N ALA A 101 10.83 -4.68 28.33
CA ALA A 101 11.40 -5.93 27.83
C ALA A 101 11.09 -6.15 26.33
N HIS A 102 9.86 -5.84 25.89
CA HIS A 102 9.47 -5.93 24.47
C HIS A 102 10.30 -4.99 23.59
N CYS A 103 10.36 -3.70 23.97
CA CYS A 103 11.13 -2.69 23.24
C CYS A 103 12.62 -3.04 23.20
N THR A 104 13.22 -3.43 24.33
CA THR A 104 14.63 -3.85 24.39
C THR A 104 14.89 -5.04 23.47
N ARG A 105 14.05 -6.07 23.48
CA ARG A 105 14.18 -7.22 22.58
C ARG A 105 14.12 -6.81 21.11
N LEU A 106 13.21 -5.92 20.76
CA LEU A 106 13.05 -5.41 19.39
C LEU A 106 14.28 -4.62 18.95
N LEU A 107 14.79 -3.74 19.80
CA LEU A 107 16.01 -2.95 19.55
C LEU A 107 17.25 -3.83 19.41
N LEU A 108 17.42 -4.82 20.28
CA LEU A 108 18.55 -5.77 20.21
C LEU A 108 18.50 -6.61 18.92
N ARG A 109 17.32 -7.09 18.54
CA ARG A 109 17.14 -7.79 17.26
C ARG A 109 17.51 -6.87 16.09
N TYR A 110 17.04 -5.63 16.11
CA TYR A 110 17.35 -4.65 15.06
C TYR A 110 18.85 -4.34 14.99
N ALA A 111 19.51 -4.14 16.13
CA ALA A 111 20.95 -3.91 16.20
C ALA A 111 21.72 -5.09 15.57
N ARG A 112 21.34 -6.33 15.90
CA ARG A 112 21.91 -7.54 15.29
C ARG A 112 21.67 -7.61 13.78
N ASP A 113 20.46 -7.28 13.32
CA ASP A 113 20.13 -7.25 11.89
C ASP A 113 21.02 -6.25 11.15
N ARG A 114 21.29 -5.08 11.72
CA ARG A 114 22.06 -4.00 11.07
C ARG A 114 23.54 -4.34 10.87
N VAL A 115 24.08 -5.30 11.60
CA VAL A 115 25.46 -5.80 11.38
C VAL A 115 25.58 -6.47 10.01
N LYS A 116 24.55 -7.20 9.57
CA LYS A 116 24.60 -8.00 8.33
C LYS A 116 23.74 -7.45 7.18
N TYR A 117 22.65 -6.76 7.51
CA TYR A 117 21.62 -6.36 6.55
C TYR A 117 21.49 -4.84 6.48
N PRO A 118 21.14 -4.27 5.30
CA PRO A 118 20.99 -2.83 5.13
C PRO A 118 19.84 -2.22 5.94
N ARG A 119 18.92 -3.05 6.45
CA ARG A 119 17.78 -2.65 7.29
C ARG A 119 17.32 -3.82 8.17
N GLY A 120 16.38 -3.55 9.07
CA GLY A 120 15.79 -4.58 9.92
C GLY A 120 15.12 -5.68 9.09
N THR A 121 15.32 -6.93 9.50
CA THR A 121 14.80 -8.11 8.80
C THR A 121 13.42 -8.51 9.30
N ARG A 122 12.98 -8.01 10.45
CA ARG A 122 11.58 -8.14 10.89
C ARG A 122 10.67 -7.28 10.02
N LEU A 123 9.86 -7.92 9.18
CA LEU A 123 8.95 -7.28 8.25
C LEU A 123 7.52 -7.27 8.81
N ALA A 124 6.81 -6.18 8.57
CA ALA A 124 5.41 -6.01 8.94
C ALA A 124 4.59 -5.47 7.75
N MET A 125 3.25 -5.54 7.86
CA MET A 125 2.31 -4.94 6.90
C MET A 125 2.58 -5.41 5.45
N GLY A 126 2.60 -4.50 4.48
CA GLY A 126 2.80 -4.81 3.07
C GLY A 126 4.14 -5.47 2.74
N ASN A 127 5.20 -5.20 3.52
CA ASN A 127 6.48 -5.89 3.30
C ASN A 127 6.43 -7.34 3.76
N ALA A 128 5.77 -7.63 4.89
CA ALA A 128 5.56 -9.02 5.30
C ALA A 128 4.75 -9.79 4.25
N LEU A 129 3.71 -9.15 3.70
CA LEU A 129 2.88 -9.72 2.63
C LEU A 129 3.71 -10.07 1.39
N VAL A 130 4.42 -9.10 0.82
CA VAL A 130 5.20 -9.30 -0.40
C VAL A 130 6.33 -10.30 -0.17
N ALA A 131 7.04 -10.22 0.96
CA ALA A 131 8.11 -11.14 1.27
C ALA A 131 7.63 -12.59 1.41
N ARG A 132 6.51 -12.84 2.12
CA ARG A 132 5.95 -14.20 2.23
C ARG A 132 5.51 -14.77 0.89
N MET A 133 4.81 -13.97 0.08
CA MET A 133 4.38 -14.39 -1.25
C MET A 133 5.58 -14.68 -2.15
N ALA A 134 6.59 -13.80 -2.14
CA ALA A 134 7.81 -13.97 -2.92
C ALA A 134 8.62 -15.20 -2.48
N THR A 135 8.82 -15.42 -1.17
CA THR A 135 9.49 -16.63 -0.68
C THR A 135 8.76 -17.89 -1.15
N THR A 136 7.43 -17.90 -1.05
CA THR A 136 6.62 -19.06 -1.47
C THR A 136 6.70 -19.31 -2.97
N ALA A 137 6.62 -18.25 -3.77
CA ALA A 137 6.77 -18.31 -5.22
C ALA A 137 8.15 -18.85 -5.64
N LEU A 138 9.22 -18.33 -5.05
CA LEU A 138 10.60 -18.77 -5.32
C LEU A 138 10.82 -20.23 -4.92
N ARG A 139 10.30 -20.66 -3.76
CA ARG A 139 10.36 -22.07 -3.31
C ARG A 139 9.63 -23.03 -4.26
N LYS A 140 8.61 -22.55 -4.98
CA LYS A 140 7.88 -23.31 -6.01
C LYS A 140 8.54 -23.28 -7.39
N GLY A 141 9.75 -22.73 -7.50
CA GLY A 141 10.50 -22.66 -8.76
C GLY A 141 10.07 -21.51 -9.68
N MET A 142 9.29 -20.54 -9.19
CA MET A 142 8.98 -19.36 -10.00
C MET A 142 10.23 -18.51 -10.19
N SER A 143 10.47 -18.07 -11.43
CA SER A 143 11.56 -17.14 -11.75
C SER A 143 11.08 -15.70 -11.68
N LEU A 144 11.84 -14.84 -11.01
CA LEU A 144 11.55 -13.40 -10.91
C LEU A 144 12.62 -12.60 -11.68
N ARG A 145 12.21 -11.93 -12.76
CA ARG A 145 13.07 -10.98 -13.48
C ARG A 145 12.70 -9.54 -13.10
N LEU A 146 13.65 -8.82 -12.52
CA LEU A 146 13.49 -7.41 -12.13
C LEU A 146 14.06 -6.49 -13.22
N ASN A 147 13.73 -5.19 -13.15
CA ASN A 147 14.16 -4.19 -14.13
C ASN A 147 13.74 -4.53 -15.58
N VAL A 148 12.59 -5.19 -15.73
CA VAL A 148 11.96 -5.51 -17.01
C VAL A 148 10.88 -4.48 -17.31
N ASN A 149 10.87 -3.96 -18.54
CA ASN A 149 9.83 -3.07 -19.03
C ASN A 149 9.00 -3.78 -20.10
N VAL A 150 7.70 -3.95 -19.87
CA VAL A 150 6.79 -4.57 -20.86
C VAL A 150 6.40 -3.54 -21.92
N LEU A 151 6.63 -3.87 -23.20
CA LEU A 151 6.48 -2.96 -24.33
C LEU A 151 5.17 -3.16 -25.12
N THR A 152 4.77 -4.40 -25.35
CA THR A 152 3.48 -4.77 -25.98
C THR A 152 3.08 -6.21 -25.63
N LEU A 153 1.78 -6.52 -25.74
CA LEU A 153 1.34 -7.91 -25.82
C LEU A 153 1.54 -8.41 -27.26
N CYS A 154 1.96 -9.65 -27.39
CA CYS A 154 2.01 -10.35 -28.67
C CYS A 154 0.68 -11.07 -28.86
N GLU A 155 -0.08 -10.64 -29.86
CA GLU A 155 -1.39 -11.21 -30.20
C GLU A 155 -1.29 -11.95 -31.54
N ALA A 156 -1.85 -13.16 -31.61
CA ALA A 156 -1.96 -13.92 -32.84
C ALA A 156 -3.29 -14.67 -32.86
N GLN A 157 -4.02 -14.59 -33.98
CA GLN A 157 -5.34 -15.23 -34.15
C GLN A 157 -6.34 -14.86 -33.04
N GLY A 158 -6.32 -13.60 -32.60
CA GLY A 158 -7.22 -13.11 -31.54
C GLY A 158 -6.86 -13.57 -30.11
N ALA A 159 -5.74 -14.27 -29.92
CA ALA A 159 -5.27 -14.73 -28.61
C ALA A 159 -3.92 -14.09 -28.22
N VAL A 160 -3.75 -13.77 -26.93
CA VAL A 160 -2.46 -13.30 -26.39
C VAL A 160 -1.51 -14.51 -26.28
N ARG A 161 -0.40 -14.46 -27.01
CA ARG A 161 0.62 -15.51 -27.07
C ARG A 161 1.91 -15.15 -26.33
N GLY A 162 2.04 -13.93 -25.83
CA GLY A 162 3.25 -13.49 -25.16
C GLY A 162 3.33 -11.99 -24.90
N VAL A 163 4.54 -11.55 -24.56
CA VAL A 163 4.87 -10.15 -24.32
C VAL A 163 6.21 -9.79 -24.96
N GLU A 164 6.30 -8.62 -25.58
CA GLU A 164 7.58 -8.00 -25.90
C GLU A 164 8.05 -7.22 -24.67
N ILE A 165 9.29 -7.43 -24.29
CA ILE A 165 9.93 -6.78 -23.15
C ILE A 165 11.21 -6.08 -23.56
N GLU A 166 11.58 -5.07 -22.79
CA GLU A 166 12.92 -4.49 -22.76
C GLU A 166 13.60 -4.90 -21.46
N TYR A 167 14.72 -5.60 -21.58
CA TYR A 167 15.52 -6.10 -20.48
C TYR A 167 17.00 -5.82 -20.77
N GLN A 168 17.68 -5.16 -19.83
CA GLN A 168 19.09 -4.74 -19.99
C GLN A 168 19.37 -3.94 -21.29
N GLY A 169 18.38 -3.15 -21.75
CA GLY A 169 18.48 -2.36 -22.98
C GLY A 169 18.23 -3.16 -24.28
N GLN A 170 18.01 -4.47 -24.18
CA GLN A 170 17.69 -5.34 -25.32
C GLN A 170 16.20 -5.65 -25.36
N ARG A 171 15.67 -5.82 -26.57
CA ARG A 171 14.29 -6.27 -26.78
C ARG A 171 14.26 -7.79 -26.88
N GLU A 172 13.35 -8.41 -26.13
CA GLU A 172 13.13 -9.86 -26.09
C GLU A 172 11.63 -10.14 -26.17
N THR A 173 11.24 -11.23 -26.84
CA THR A 173 9.86 -11.71 -26.84
C THR A 173 9.73 -12.93 -25.93
N LEU A 174 8.85 -12.82 -24.94
CA LEU A 174 8.51 -13.94 -24.06
C LEU A 174 7.20 -14.58 -24.49
N HIS A 175 7.25 -15.85 -24.88
CA HIS A 175 6.07 -16.62 -25.26
C HIS A 175 5.38 -17.24 -24.04
N ALA A 176 4.05 -17.11 -23.98
CA ALA A 176 3.22 -17.67 -22.93
C ALA A 176 2.34 -18.80 -23.48
N ARG A 177 2.49 -20.01 -22.91
CA ARG A 177 1.72 -21.20 -23.35
C ARG A 177 0.24 -21.11 -23.01
N ARG A 178 -0.09 -20.53 -21.85
CA ARG A 178 -1.46 -20.47 -21.31
C ARG A 178 -2.08 -19.09 -21.31
N GLY A 179 -1.26 -18.04 -21.14
CA GLY A 179 -1.73 -16.66 -21.12
C GLY A 179 -0.83 -15.74 -20.31
N VAL A 180 -1.20 -14.47 -20.30
CA VAL A 180 -0.47 -13.38 -19.63
C VAL A 180 -1.37 -12.78 -18.56
N VAL A 181 -0.88 -12.70 -17.32
CA VAL A 181 -1.59 -12.07 -16.20
C VAL A 181 -1.06 -10.66 -15.99
N LEU A 182 -1.92 -9.65 -16.13
CA LEU A 182 -1.56 -8.24 -15.92
C LEU A 182 -1.82 -7.82 -14.48
N ALA A 183 -0.76 -7.84 -13.65
CA ALA A 183 -0.79 -7.41 -12.24
C ALA A 183 0.09 -6.17 -11.98
N ALA A 184 0.14 -5.22 -12.93
CA ALA A 184 1.09 -4.10 -12.90
C ALA A 184 0.68 -2.92 -12.00
N GLY A 185 -0.52 -2.92 -11.41
CA GLY A 185 -1.05 -1.84 -10.56
C GLY A 185 -2.12 -0.99 -11.25
N GLY A 186 -2.14 0.32 -10.99
CA GLY A 186 -3.14 1.25 -11.54
C GLY A 186 -2.55 2.49 -12.22
N PHE A 187 -3.42 3.31 -12.82
CA PHE A 187 -3.06 4.46 -13.67
C PHE A 187 -2.89 5.80 -12.92
N ALA A 188 -2.73 5.79 -11.58
CA ALA A 188 -2.70 7.02 -10.78
C ALA A 188 -1.63 8.04 -11.23
N ARG A 189 -0.53 7.57 -11.84
CA ARG A 189 0.57 8.37 -12.37
C ARG A 189 0.58 8.53 -13.89
N ALA A 190 -0.42 7.99 -14.58
CA ALA A 190 -0.47 8.05 -16.02
C ALA A 190 -0.72 9.49 -16.50
N ARG A 191 0.04 9.92 -17.51
CA ARG A 191 -0.08 11.27 -18.12
C ARG A 191 -1.49 11.57 -18.63
N TRP A 192 -2.19 10.53 -19.11
CA TRP A 192 -3.55 10.62 -19.63
C TRP A 192 -4.62 10.71 -18.55
N ARG A 193 -4.28 10.56 -17.25
CA ARG A 193 -5.25 10.71 -16.15
C ARG A 193 -5.93 12.09 -16.12
N ARG A 194 -5.26 13.14 -16.63
CA ARG A 194 -5.86 14.48 -16.75
C ARG A 194 -7.08 14.49 -17.69
N ALA A 195 -7.08 13.60 -18.69
CA ALA A 195 -8.17 13.47 -19.65
C ALA A 195 -9.47 12.92 -19.05
N ILE A 196 -9.39 12.15 -17.96
CA ILE A 196 -10.55 11.53 -17.30
C ILE A 196 -11.09 12.40 -16.15
N GLY A 197 -10.82 13.71 -16.17
CA GLY A 197 -11.41 14.71 -15.27
C GLY A 197 -11.05 14.59 -13.78
N ARG A 198 -10.15 13.67 -13.40
CA ARG A 198 -9.85 13.36 -11.99
C ARG A 198 -8.38 13.57 -11.68
N THR A 199 -8.03 14.79 -11.26
CA THR A 199 -6.67 15.13 -10.80
C THR A 199 -6.62 15.07 -9.28
N PRO A 200 -5.93 14.10 -8.65
CA PRO A 200 -5.56 14.21 -7.25
C PRO A 200 -4.59 15.38 -7.07
N ALA A 201 -4.77 16.15 -5.99
CA ALA A 201 -3.83 17.23 -5.63
C ALA A 201 -2.42 16.71 -5.33
N SER A 202 -2.30 15.44 -4.93
CA SER A 202 -1.01 14.79 -4.68
C SER A 202 -1.01 13.32 -5.15
N ILE A 203 0.16 12.87 -5.57
CA ILE A 203 0.42 11.50 -6.01
C ILE A 203 1.27 10.81 -4.95
N SER A 204 0.97 9.54 -4.67
CA SER A 204 1.72 8.70 -3.72
C SER A 204 3.24 8.77 -3.94
N PRO A 205 4.07 8.83 -2.88
CA PRO A 205 5.52 9.10 -2.93
C PRO A 205 6.40 8.02 -3.57
N CYS A 206 5.86 7.07 -4.36
CA CYS A 206 6.70 6.12 -5.07
C CYS A 206 7.62 6.85 -6.07
N ARG A 207 8.85 7.17 -5.65
CA ARG A 207 9.82 8.00 -6.37
C ARG A 207 10.37 7.36 -7.64
N ARG A 208 10.33 6.03 -7.77
CA ARG A 208 10.71 5.36 -9.04
C ARG A 208 9.67 5.63 -10.13
N ARG A 209 10.10 5.68 -11.39
CA ARG A 209 9.30 5.92 -12.62
C ARG A 209 7.88 5.34 -12.51
N PRO A 210 6.85 5.95 -13.13
CA PRO A 210 5.52 5.37 -13.18
C PRO A 210 5.63 3.90 -13.62
N THR A 211 5.46 2.96 -12.68
CA THR A 211 5.47 1.51 -12.96
C THR A 211 4.27 1.09 -13.80
N MET A 212 3.35 2.01 -14.09
CA MET A 212 2.33 1.87 -15.11
C MET A 212 2.13 3.17 -15.87
N ALA A 213 2.71 3.23 -17.06
CA ALA A 213 2.07 2.54 -18.16
C ALA A 213 3.19 1.77 -18.86
N PRO A 214 3.04 0.47 -19.19
CA PRO A 214 3.59 0.02 -20.46
C PRO A 214 3.28 1.11 -21.48
N ARG A 215 4.19 1.48 -22.37
CA ARG A 215 3.83 2.41 -23.47
C ARG A 215 2.55 1.94 -24.19
N CYS A 216 2.17 0.66 -24.04
CA CYS A 216 0.87 0.08 -24.40
C CYS A 216 -0.35 0.82 -23.81
N ILE A 217 -0.40 1.22 -22.54
CA ILE A 217 -1.57 1.91 -21.95
C ILE A 217 -1.51 3.40 -22.27
N SER A 218 -1.16 3.71 -23.52
CA SER A 218 -1.55 4.95 -24.18
C SER A 218 -3.07 4.94 -24.34
N ARG A 219 -3.68 6.12 -24.54
CA ARG A 219 -5.13 6.31 -24.75
C ARG A 219 -5.77 5.33 -25.76
N ARG A 220 -4.97 4.69 -26.62
CA ARG A 220 -5.42 3.76 -27.65
C ARG A 220 -5.51 2.29 -27.21
N ARG A 221 -5.00 1.90 -26.02
CA ARG A 221 -5.16 0.54 -25.47
C ARG A 221 -5.40 0.52 -23.97
N LEU A 222 -6.51 1.12 -23.57
CA LEU A 222 -7.36 0.55 -22.51
C LEU A 222 -8.13 -0.69 -23.01
N THR A 223 -7.62 -1.37 -24.05
CA THR A 223 -8.23 -2.52 -24.75
C THR A 223 -7.51 -3.84 -24.49
N LEU A 224 -6.43 -3.86 -23.69
CA LEU A 224 -5.81 -5.14 -23.28
C LEU A 224 -6.66 -5.90 -22.25
N ALA A 225 -7.51 -5.18 -21.51
CA ALA A 225 -8.70 -5.76 -20.88
C ALA A 225 -9.88 -5.35 -21.78
N ARG A 226 -10.64 -6.33 -22.27
CA ARG A 226 -11.96 -6.06 -22.89
C ARG A 226 -12.78 -5.27 -21.88
N GLU A 227 -13.21 -4.08 -22.27
CA GLU A 227 -14.11 -3.14 -21.56
C GLU A 227 -13.83 -2.89 -20.06
N PRO A 228 -13.64 -1.64 -19.62
CA PRO A 228 -13.56 -1.35 -18.19
C PRO A 228 -14.83 -1.82 -17.47
N ILE A 229 -14.67 -2.63 -16.43
CA ILE A 229 -15.76 -3.04 -15.53
C ILE A 229 -16.13 -1.83 -14.66
N GLY A 230 -16.87 -0.90 -15.24
CA GLY A 230 -17.39 0.30 -14.58
C GLY A 230 -16.48 1.53 -14.63
N PRO A 231 -16.96 2.67 -14.10
CA PRO A 231 -16.27 3.94 -14.17
C PRO A 231 -14.96 3.92 -13.37
N PRO A 232 -13.93 4.68 -13.78
CA PRO A 232 -12.66 4.73 -13.08
C PRO A 232 -12.83 5.24 -11.64
N THR A 233 -12.73 4.33 -10.68
CA THR A 233 -12.76 4.63 -9.25
C THR A 233 -11.38 5.02 -8.73
N PHE A 234 -11.30 6.04 -7.87
CA PHE A 234 -10.05 6.49 -7.26
C PHE A 234 -10.14 6.44 -5.74
N SER A 235 -9.25 5.68 -5.11
CA SER A 235 -9.13 5.59 -3.65
C SER A 235 -8.13 6.63 -3.12
N GLY A 236 -8.60 7.84 -2.87
CA GLY A 236 -7.79 8.95 -2.36
C GLY A 236 -7.57 8.91 -0.84
N ARG A 237 -6.45 9.48 -0.39
CA ARG A 237 -6.09 9.59 1.03
C ARG A 237 -5.51 10.98 1.31
N PRO A 238 -5.74 11.56 2.50
CA PRO A 238 -5.06 12.77 2.91
C PRO A 238 -3.57 12.47 3.14
N VAL A 239 -2.74 13.43 2.75
CA VAL A 239 -1.29 13.34 2.75
C VAL A 239 -0.73 14.67 3.20
N SER A 240 0.10 14.68 4.24
CA SER A 240 0.92 15.83 4.57
C SER A 240 2.16 15.88 3.68
N VAL A 241 2.50 17.07 3.20
CA VAL A 241 3.74 17.33 2.48
C VAL A 241 4.68 18.09 3.42
N LEU A 242 5.85 17.52 3.68
CA LEU A 242 6.90 18.12 4.48
C LEU A 242 8.06 18.46 3.56
N THR A 243 8.47 19.73 3.53
CA THR A 243 9.72 20.14 2.90
C THR A 243 10.83 19.99 3.92
N ARG A 244 11.84 19.17 3.60
CA ARG A 244 13.02 19.00 4.46
C ARG A 244 13.97 20.18 4.33
N ALA A 245 14.93 20.27 5.25
CA ALA A 245 15.97 21.31 5.24
C ALA A 245 16.81 21.31 3.94
N ASP A 246 16.95 20.15 3.28
CA ASP A 246 17.63 20.00 1.98
C ASP A 246 16.76 20.39 0.77
N GLY A 247 15.56 20.94 1.01
CA GLY A 247 14.59 21.28 -0.03
C GLY A 247 13.80 20.10 -0.59
N SER A 248 14.08 18.86 -0.15
CA SER A 248 13.36 17.68 -0.65
C SER A 248 11.98 17.55 -0.04
N GLU A 249 10.98 17.19 -0.87
CA GLU A 249 9.63 16.90 -0.38
C GLU A 249 9.50 15.45 0.12
N GLU A 250 8.96 15.30 1.32
CA GLU A 250 8.40 14.07 1.88
C GLU A 250 6.88 14.14 1.90
N ARG A 251 6.23 13.02 1.56
CA ARG A 251 4.77 12.92 1.56
C ARG A 251 4.35 11.82 2.52
N PHE A 252 3.70 12.17 3.61
CA PHE A 252 3.28 11.24 4.65
C PHE A 252 1.77 10.96 4.55
N PRO A 253 1.37 9.74 4.14
CA PRO A 253 -0.04 9.39 4.03
C PRO A 253 -0.63 9.05 5.40
N HIS A 254 -1.73 9.70 5.75
CA HIS A 254 -2.44 9.47 7.00
C HIS A 254 -3.30 8.19 6.90
N LEU A 255 -2.74 7.08 7.38
CA LEU A 255 -3.28 5.73 7.19
C LEU A 255 -3.66 4.99 8.47
N VAL A 256 -2.87 5.14 9.54
CA VAL A 256 -2.92 4.21 10.68
C VAL A 256 -3.42 4.88 11.95
N THR A 257 -2.73 5.91 12.43
CA THR A 257 -3.04 6.57 13.71
C THR A 257 -3.80 7.88 13.55
N ASP A 258 -3.67 8.55 12.40
CA ASP A 258 -4.13 9.94 12.26
C ASP A 258 -5.61 10.08 11.89
N ARG A 259 -6.27 8.98 11.50
CA ARG A 259 -7.68 9.01 11.06
C ARG A 259 -8.68 9.18 12.19
N ALA A 260 -8.28 8.80 13.41
CA ALA A 260 -9.15 8.78 14.58
C ALA A 260 -8.52 9.49 15.78
N LYS A 261 -7.60 10.46 15.56
CA LYS A 261 -7.05 11.26 16.67
C LYS A 261 -8.16 12.13 17.24
N PRO A 262 -8.56 11.95 18.51
CA PRO A 262 -9.51 12.85 19.16
C PRO A 262 -8.98 14.28 19.15
N GLY A 263 -9.84 15.26 18.87
CA GLY A 263 -9.47 16.68 18.86
C GLY A 263 -8.93 17.23 17.54
N VAL A 264 -8.83 16.41 16.48
CA VAL A 264 -8.43 16.89 15.15
C VAL A 264 -9.63 17.44 14.39
N ILE A 265 -9.51 18.68 13.92
CA ILE A 265 -10.48 19.33 13.04
C ILE A 265 -9.87 19.62 11.66
N ALA A 266 -10.70 19.60 10.62
CA ALA A 266 -10.31 20.03 9.27
C ALA A 266 -10.86 21.42 9.00
N VAL A 267 -9.97 22.37 8.71
CA VAL A 267 -10.31 23.75 8.33
C VAL A 267 -9.81 24.04 6.92
N ASN A 268 -10.53 24.93 6.22
CA ASN A 268 -10.08 25.45 4.93
C ASN A 268 -9.06 26.60 5.13
N GLN A 269 -8.57 27.18 4.04
CA GLN A 269 -7.62 28.31 4.08
C GLN A 269 -8.19 29.57 4.77
N ARG A 270 -9.51 29.69 4.90
CA ARG A 270 -10.18 30.78 5.62
C ARG A 270 -10.37 30.47 7.11
N ALA A 271 -9.73 29.42 7.62
CA ALA A 271 -9.89 28.89 8.97
C ALA A 271 -11.33 28.42 9.31
N VAL A 272 -12.18 28.20 8.30
CA VAL A 272 -13.55 27.75 8.50
C VAL A 272 -13.58 26.22 8.48
N ARG A 273 -14.22 25.63 9.50
CA ARG A 273 -14.47 24.19 9.57
C ARG A 273 -15.45 23.80 8.47
N PHE A 274 -15.12 22.77 7.71
CA PHE A 274 -16.00 22.28 6.64
C PHE A 274 -16.53 20.85 6.89
N ARG A 275 -16.25 20.25 8.06
CA ARG A 275 -16.80 18.96 8.55
C ARG A 275 -16.60 18.80 10.07
N GLN A 276 -17.51 18.06 10.73
CA GLN A 276 -17.59 17.92 12.20
C GLN A 276 -16.83 16.69 12.76
N ARG A 277 -16.60 15.65 11.95
CA ARG A 277 -15.78 14.46 12.27
C ARG A 277 -15.11 13.93 11.00
N VAL A 278 -13.94 13.29 11.13
CA VAL A 278 -13.21 12.67 10.02
C VAL A 278 -13.92 11.37 9.60
N GLN A 279 -15.03 11.49 8.87
CA GLN A 279 -15.67 10.36 8.16
C GLN A 279 -14.89 10.02 6.87
N PHE A 280 -15.07 8.80 6.37
CA PHE A 280 -14.33 8.27 5.22
C PHE A 280 -14.59 8.99 3.89
N LEU A 281 -13.67 8.78 2.93
CA LEU A 281 -13.29 9.76 1.89
C LEU A 281 -14.03 9.72 0.54
N SER A 282 -14.91 8.77 0.24
CA SER A 282 -15.63 8.82 -1.05
C SER A 282 -16.55 10.04 -1.18
N PRO A 283 -17.27 10.48 -0.13
CA PRO A 283 -18.00 11.75 -0.14
C PRO A 283 -17.09 12.99 0.04
N PHE A 284 -15.88 12.84 0.60
CA PHE A 284 -14.91 13.95 0.78
C PHE A 284 -14.53 14.61 -0.55
N ARG A 285 -14.56 13.85 -1.65
CA ARG A 285 -14.22 14.35 -2.98
C ARG A 285 -15.41 14.87 -3.77
N GLN A 286 -16.61 14.32 -3.59
CA GLN A 286 -17.81 14.74 -4.32
C GLN A 286 -18.17 16.21 -4.07
N ARG A 287 -17.91 16.76 -2.87
CA ARG A 287 -18.14 18.20 -2.59
C ARG A 287 -16.97 19.12 -2.97
N ASN A 288 -15.73 18.62 -3.02
CA ASN A 288 -14.59 19.40 -3.50
C ASN A 288 -14.55 19.55 -5.05
N ALA A 289 -15.35 18.76 -5.77
CA ALA A 289 -15.49 18.89 -7.23
C ALA A 289 -16.25 20.16 -7.67
N GLY A 290 -16.91 20.87 -6.73
CA GLY A 290 -17.52 22.18 -6.99
C GLY A 290 -16.55 23.36 -6.93
N CYS A 291 -15.29 23.14 -6.53
CA CYS A 291 -14.28 24.20 -6.49
C CYS A 291 -13.43 24.18 -7.76
N SER A 292 -13.64 25.17 -8.62
CA SER A 292 -12.85 25.40 -9.82
C SER A 292 -11.36 25.56 -9.52
N GLY A 293 -10.53 24.76 -10.19
CA GLY A 293 -9.12 25.09 -10.47
C GLY A 293 -8.07 24.93 -9.38
N LYS A 294 -8.40 24.93 -8.08
CA LYS A 294 -7.40 24.76 -7.00
C LYS A 294 -7.98 23.92 -5.86
N CYS A 295 -7.52 22.67 -5.69
CA CYS A 295 -7.85 21.89 -4.51
C CYS A 295 -7.25 22.58 -3.27
N PRO A 296 -8.05 22.97 -2.27
CA PRO A 296 -7.55 23.70 -1.11
C PRO A 296 -6.67 22.79 -0.24
N PRO A 297 -5.52 23.27 0.27
CA PRO A 297 -4.76 22.57 1.29
C PRO A 297 -5.59 22.46 2.56
N VAL A 298 -5.61 21.25 3.16
CA VAL A 298 -6.30 20.98 4.42
C VAL A 298 -5.25 21.00 5.52
N PHE A 299 -5.42 21.90 6.47
CA PHE A 299 -4.57 21.98 7.65
C PHE A 299 -5.22 21.18 8.79
N TYR A 300 -4.42 20.31 9.41
CA TYR A 300 -4.79 19.63 10.64
C TYR A 300 -4.22 20.45 11.81
N SER A 301 -5.09 21.13 12.55
CA SER A 301 -4.72 21.75 13.82
C SER A 301 -5.09 20.79 14.95
N ALA A 302 -4.13 20.49 15.83
CA ALA A 302 -4.35 19.82 17.09
C ALA A 302 -4.26 20.87 18.19
N THR A 303 -5.39 21.28 18.76
CA THR A 303 -5.39 22.06 20.00
C THR A 303 -5.18 21.12 21.18
N PRO A 304 -4.18 21.35 22.05
CA PRO A 304 -4.12 20.65 23.33
C PRO A 304 -5.37 21.02 24.12
N ARG A 305 -6.11 20.02 24.62
CA ARG A 305 -7.05 20.28 25.71
C ARG A 305 -6.20 20.68 26.92
N ARG A 306 -6.41 21.89 27.42
CA ARG A 306 -6.03 22.25 28.79
C ARG A 306 -6.84 21.40 29.76
#